data_AF-A0A972MW19-F1
#
_entry.id   AF-A0A972MW19-F1
#
_cell.length_a   1.000
_cell.length_b   1.000
_cell.length_c   1.000
_cell.angle_alpha   90.00
_cell.angle_beta   90.00
_cell.angle_gamma   90.00
#
_symmetry.space_group_name_H-M   'P 1'
#
loop_
_entity.id
_entity.type
_entity.pdbx_description
1 polymer ?
#
loop_
_entity_poly.entity_id
_entity_poly.type
_entity_poly.pdbx_seq_one_letter_code
_entity_poly.pdbx_strand_id
1 'polypeptide(L)' 'FQKRSSLIMCSAEGANTLGHIAGVLADGEGLQAHAASARYRITG' A
#
# COMPACT_ATOMS: atom_id res chain seq x y z
N PHE A 1 -7.36 13.38 28.35
CA PHE A 1 -7.56 13.15 26.91
C PHE A 1 -6.59 12.06 26.45
N GLN A 2 -7.07 11.01 25.76
CA GLN A 2 -6.22 9.97 25.15
C GLN A 2 -6.63 9.75 23.69
N LYS A 3 -5.67 9.44 22.83
CA LYS A 3 -5.89 8.98 21.45
C LYS A 3 -5.37 7.57 21.29
N ARG A 4 -6.08 6.74 20.53
CA ARG A 4 -5.61 5.42 20.11
C ARG A 4 -5.05 5.52 18.69
N SER A 5 -3.81 5.09 18.52
CA SER A 5 -3.15 4.98 17.23
C SER A 5 -2.88 3.51 16.92
N SER A 6 -2.90 3.16 15.64
CA SER A 6 -2.53 1.84 15.15
C SER A 6 -1.18 1.92 14.46
N LEU A 7 -0.32 0.93 14.66
CA LEU A 7 0.95 0.78 13.96
C LEU A 7 0.93 -0.56 13.24
N ILE A 8 1.25 -0.56 11.94
CA ILE A 8 1.35 -1.76 11.12
C ILE A 8 2.79 -1.88 10.63
N MET A 9 3.49 -2.90 11.11
CA MET A 9 4.90 -3.15 10.79
C MET A 9 5.01 -4.09 9.58
N CYS A 10 4.72 -3.55 8.40
CA CYS A 10 4.77 -4.33 7.17
C CYS A 10 6.21 -4.73 6.82
N SER A 11 6.47 -6.02 6.58
CA SER A 11 7.76 -6.50 6.08
C SER A 11 7.96 -6.11 4.62
N ALA A 12 9.20 -6.17 4.12
CA ALA A 12 9.49 -5.90 2.71
C ALA A 12 8.73 -6.84 1.76
N GLU A 13 8.72 -8.14 2.06
CA GLU A 13 7.98 -9.16 1.30
C GLU A 13 6.46 -8.95 1.37
N GLY A 14 5.95 -8.58 2.55
CA GLY A 14 4.53 -8.25 2.72
C GLY A 14 4.14 -7.01 1.93
N ALA A 15 4.99 -5.98 1.92
CA ALA A 15 4.76 -4.75 1.15
C ALA A 15 4.80 -5.02 -0.36
N ASN A 16 5.70 -5.89 -0.83
CA ASN A 16 5.72 -6.35 -2.21
C ASN A 16 4.39 -7.02 -2.59
N THR A 17 3.97 -8.01 -1.80
CA THR A 17 2.72 -8.77 -2.03
C THR A 17 1.48 -7.85 -2.02
N LEU A 18 1.35 -7.00 -0.99
CA LEU A 18 0.22 -6.09 -0.85
C LEU A 18 0.23 -4.96 -1.89
N GLY A 19 1.40 -4.57 -2.39
CA GLY A 19 1.56 -3.54 -3.41
C GLY A 19 0.80 -3.86 -4.70
N HIS A 20 0.79 -5.13 -5.12
CA HIS A 20 0.02 -5.58 -6.29
C HIS A 20 -1.48 -5.32 -6.12
N ILE A 21 -2.05 -5.72 -4.98
CA ILE A 21 -3.49 -5.58 -4.70
C ILE A 21 -3.86 -4.11 -4.54
N ALA A 22 -3.07 -3.37 -3.74
CA ALA A 22 -3.30 -1.96 -3.49
C ALA A 22 -3.24 -1.12 -4.77
N GLY A 23 -2.35 -1.48 -5.71
CA GLY A 23 -2.27 -0.85 -7.03
C GLY A 23 -3.58 -0.99 -7.82
N VAL A 24 -4.09 -2.21 -7.93
CA VAL A 24 -5.34 -2.50 -8.65
C VAL A 24 -6.53 -1.77 -8.05
N LEU A 25 -6.66 -1.79 -6.71
CA LEU A 25 -7.73 -1.08 -6.02
C LEU A 25 -7.64 0.44 -6.26
N ALA A 26 -6.44 1.02 -6.16
CA ALA A 26 -6.23 2.44 -6.38
C ALA A 26 -6.51 2.87 -7.83
N ASP A 27 -6.19 2.05 -8.83
CA ASP A 27 -6.58 2.31 -10.22
C ASP A 27 -8.11 2.32 -10.39
N GLY A 28 -8.79 1.34 -9.78
CA GLY A 28 -10.25 1.24 -9.80
C GLY A 28 -10.96 2.44 -9.17
N GLU A 29 -10.29 3.11 -8.22
CA GLU A 29 -10.77 4.33 -7.56
C GLU A 29 -10.30 5.63 -8.25
N GLY A 30 -9.51 5.54 -9.31
CA GLY A 30 -8.96 6.72 -10.00
C GLY A 30 -7.90 7.48 -9.18
N LEU A 31 -7.20 6.81 -8.26
CA LEU A 31 -6.17 7.36 -7.39
C LEU A 31 -4.75 7.09 -7.91
N GLN A 32 -4.38 7.73 -9.02
CA GLN A 32 -3.18 7.41 -9.82
C GLN A 32 -1.89 7.51 -9.01
N ALA A 33 -1.77 8.51 -8.12
CA ALA A 33 -0.61 8.67 -7.25
C ALA A 33 -0.47 7.54 -6.21
N HIS A 34 -1.60 7.04 -5.68
CA HIS A 34 -1.61 5.92 -4.74
C HIS A 34 -1.23 4.62 -5.45
N ALA A 35 -1.76 4.39 -6.65
CA ALA A 35 -1.39 3.24 -7.47
C ALA A 35 0.12 3.24 -7.81
N ALA A 36 0.68 4.38 -8.20
CA ALA A 36 2.12 4.52 -8.45
C ALA A 36 2.95 4.24 -7.18
N SER A 37 2.55 4.79 -6.03
CA SER A 37 3.21 4.53 -4.74
C SER A 37 3.19 3.05 -4.35
N ALA A 38 2.07 2.35 -4.57
CA ALA A 38 1.97 0.92 -4.33
C ALA A 38 2.89 0.11 -5.26
N ARG A 39 2.90 0.46 -6.56
CA ARG A 39 3.75 -0.21 -7.57
C ARG A 39 5.24 -0.01 -7.32
N TYR A 40 5.67 1.12 -6.78
CA TYR A 40 7.10 1.31 -6.44
C TYR A 40 7.63 0.38 -5.35
N ARG A 41 6.74 -0.23 -4.57
CA ARG A 41 7.13 -1.22 -3.55
C ARG A 41 7.24 -2.63 -4.13
N ILE A 42 6.81 -2.83 -5.38
CA ILE A 42 6.82 -4.13 -6.03
C ILE A 42 8.21 -4.39 -6.60
N THR A 43 8.83 -5.49 -6.18
CA THR A 43 10.04 -6.04 -6.77
C THR A 43 9.65 -7.22 -7.66
N GLY A 44 10.13 -7.21 -8.90
CA GLY A 44 9.97 -8.33 -9.84
C GLY A 44 10.81 -9.54 -9.47
#